data_AF-A0A957WI78-F1
#
_entry.id   AF-A0A957WI78-F1
#
_cell.length_a   1.000
_cell.length_b   1.000
_cell.length_c   1.000
_cell.angle_alpha   90.00
_cell.angle_beta   90.00
_cell.angle_gamma   90.00
#
_symmetry.space_group_name_H-M   'P 1'
#
loop_
_entity.id
_entity.type
_entity.pdbx_description
1 polymer ?
#
loop_
_entity_poly.entity_id
_entity_poly.type
_entity_poly.pdbx_seq_one_letter_code
_entity_poly.pdbx_strand_id
1 'polypeptide(L)'
;MGPPDNTIFAGNFAEVFLEWEGPAQLAPGEYYDLTIMHLFAEEPQYTGSQRTNDTRVQLNADIGVGQAGNDRFYWWVTIRKENTAPYPGALDLPVSPRSEAKTFIWSP
;
A
#
# COMPACT_ATOMS: atom_id res chain seq x y z
N MET A 1 1.83 2.99 14.16
CA MET A 1 2.06 2.63 12.75
C MET A 1 2.98 1.43 12.65
N GLY A 2 2.77 0.57 11.66
CA GLY A 2 3.58 -0.60 11.40
C GLY A 2 3.34 -1.18 10.01
N PRO A 3 4.13 -2.18 9.58
CA PRO A 3 5.28 -2.69 10.30
C PRO A 3 6.45 -1.68 10.32
N PRO A 4 7.42 -1.85 11.23
CA PRO A 4 8.73 -1.21 11.11
C PRO A 4 9.38 -1.53 9.76
N ASP A 5 10.23 -0.61 9.28
CA ASP A 5 10.92 -0.82 8.02
C ASP A 5 11.76 -2.09 8.01
N ASN A 6 11.70 -2.82 6.89
CA ASN A 6 12.36 -4.11 6.68
C ASN A 6 11.88 -5.23 7.62
N THR A 7 10.69 -5.10 8.22
CA THR A 7 10.07 -6.23 8.91
C THR A 7 9.93 -7.41 7.96
N ILE A 8 10.34 -8.59 8.41
CA ILE A 8 10.23 -9.83 7.67
C ILE A 8 8.92 -10.50 8.07
N PHE A 9 8.04 -10.72 7.09
CA PHE A 9 6.88 -11.58 7.25
C PHE A 9 7.24 -12.98 6.75
N ALA A 10 7.30 -13.95 7.66
CA ALA A 10 7.61 -15.33 7.33
C ALA A 10 6.33 -16.17 7.36
N GLY A 11 6.01 -16.80 6.22
CA GLY A 11 5.01 -17.86 6.13
C GLY A 11 3.75 -17.51 5.35
N ASN A 12 3.36 -18.47 4.50
CA ASN A 12 1.97 -18.61 4.06
C ASN A 12 1.09 -18.69 5.34
N PHE A 13 -0.01 -17.94 5.42
CA PHE A 13 -0.98 -17.92 6.55
C PHE A 13 -0.75 -16.92 7.71
N ALA A 14 0.29 -16.09 7.71
CA ALA A 14 0.36 -14.99 8.69
C ALA A 14 -0.61 -13.86 8.30
N GLU A 15 -1.48 -13.43 9.21
CA GLU A 15 -2.26 -12.22 9.02
C GLU A 15 -1.33 -11.00 9.09
N VAL A 16 -0.98 -10.47 7.93
CA VAL A 16 -0.10 -9.30 7.81
C VAL A 16 -0.93 -8.04 7.70
N PHE A 17 -0.64 -7.05 8.52
CA PHE A 17 -1.31 -5.75 8.50
C PHE A 17 -0.32 -4.62 8.23
N LEU A 18 -0.71 -3.71 7.35
CA LEU A 18 -0.08 -2.40 7.21
C LEU A 18 -0.93 -1.37 7.95
N GLU A 19 -0.29 -0.58 8.80
CA GLU A 19 -0.93 0.40 9.67
C GLU A 19 -0.22 1.73 9.59
N TRP A 20 -0.98 2.80 9.37
CA TRP A 20 -0.44 4.15 9.27
C TRP A 20 -1.14 5.15 10.18
N GLU A 21 -0.53 6.33 10.30
CA GLU A 21 -1.09 7.50 10.95
C GLU A 21 -1.76 8.34 9.88
N GLY A 22 -2.92 8.87 10.24
CA GLY A 22 -3.69 9.75 9.40
C GLY A 22 -4.79 10.40 10.24
N PRO A 23 -5.56 11.32 9.66
CA PRO A 23 -6.72 11.86 10.34
C PRO A 23 -7.67 10.74 10.78
N ALA A 24 -8.12 10.81 12.04
CA ALA A 24 -9.11 9.89 12.61
C ALA A 24 -10.44 9.92 11.84
N GLN A 25 -10.73 11.02 11.15
CA GLN A 25 -11.89 11.17 10.29
C GLN A 25 -11.49 11.87 8.98
N LEU A 26 -11.71 11.19 7.87
CA LEU A 26 -11.56 11.75 6.52
C LEU A 26 -12.74 12.67 6.19
N ALA A 27 -12.53 13.66 5.31
CA ALA A 27 -13.64 14.50 4.87
C ALA A 27 -14.61 13.67 3.98
N PRO A 28 -15.86 14.11 3.79
CA PRO A 28 -16.83 13.38 2.96
C PRO A 28 -16.29 13.12 1.55
N GLY A 29 -16.30 11.86 1.10
CA GLY A 29 -15.78 11.46 -0.21
C GLY A 29 -14.26 11.48 -0.32
N GLU A 30 -13.52 11.51 0.79
CA GLU A 30 -12.09 11.21 0.81
C GLU A 30 -11.84 9.77 1.26
N TYR A 31 -10.76 9.18 0.76
CA TYR A 31 -10.33 7.83 1.13
C TYR A 31 -8.81 7.73 1.15
N TYR A 32 -8.28 6.76 1.90
CA TYR A 32 -6.87 6.37 1.84
C TYR A 32 -6.63 5.43 0.66
N ASP A 33 -5.65 5.77 -0.15
CA ASP A 33 -5.11 4.96 -1.24
C ASP A 33 -3.78 4.38 -0.81
N LEU A 34 -3.78 3.09 -0.41
CA LEU A 34 -2.58 2.34 -0.09
C LEU A 34 -1.96 1.83 -1.40
N THR A 35 -0.76 2.32 -1.73
CA THR A 35 0.01 1.82 -2.87
C THR A 35 1.09 0.86 -2.38
N ILE A 36 1.19 -0.30 -3.01
CA ILE A 36 2.26 -1.28 -2.78
C ILE A 36 3.04 -1.48 -4.08
N MET A 37 4.35 -1.42 -3.98
CA MET A 37 5.28 -1.50 -5.10
C MET A 37 6.42 -2.43 -4.76
N HIS A 38 6.82 -3.26 -5.71
CA HIS A 38 8.02 -4.07 -5.64
C HIS A 38 8.85 -3.90 -6.91
N LEU A 39 10.13 -4.26 -6.83
CA LEU A 39 11.00 -4.26 -8.01
C LEU A 39 11.07 -5.68 -8.56
N PHE A 40 10.69 -5.89 -9.82
CA PHE A 40 10.91 -7.13 -10.56
C PHE A 40 11.79 -6.85 -11.77
N ALA A 41 12.91 -7.55 -11.90
CA ALA A 41 13.91 -7.29 -12.95
C ALA A 41 14.32 -5.81 -13.04
N GLU A 42 14.51 -5.15 -11.88
CA GLU A 42 14.82 -3.72 -11.72
C GLU A 42 13.70 -2.75 -12.15
N GLU A 43 12.54 -3.26 -12.57
CA GLU A 43 11.38 -2.46 -12.94
C GLU A 43 10.35 -2.38 -11.80
N PRO A 44 9.75 -1.20 -11.55
CA PRO A 44 8.71 -1.05 -10.54
C PRO A 44 7.42 -1.72 -11.01
N GLN A 45 6.99 -2.71 -10.24
CA GLN A 45 5.71 -3.39 -10.38
C GLN A 45 4.80 -2.96 -9.23
N TYR A 46 3.59 -2.56 -9.56
CA TYR A 46 2.61 -2.09 -8.58
C TYR A 46 1.57 -3.19 -8.38
N THR A 47 1.43 -3.67 -7.14
CA THR A 47 0.46 -4.72 -6.80
C THR A 47 -0.98 -4.17 -6.65
N GLY A 48 -1.20 -2.95 -7.12
CA GLY A 48 -2.47 -2.24 -7.07
C GLY A 48 -2.51 -1.16 -6.00
N SER A 49 -3.59 -0.40 -6.01
CA SER A 49 -3.90 0.58 -4.98
C SER A 49 -5.17 0.13 -4.25
N GLN A 50 -5.10 0.00 -2.92
CA GLN A 50 -6.25 -0.38 -2.12
C GLN A 50 -6.89 0.88 -1.54
N ARG A 51 -8.13 1.13 -1.96
CA ARG A 51 -9.00 2.16 -1.39
C ARG A 51 -9.58 1.67 -0.08
N THR A 52 -9.36 2.42 0.99
CA THR A 52 -9.93 2.14 2.32
C THR A 52 -10.25 3.44 3.06
N ASN A 53 -11.15 3.38 4.03
CA ASN A 53 -11.42 4.47 4.97
C ASN A 53 -10.72 4.25 6.32
N ASP A 54 -10.12 3.08 6.52
CA ASP A 54 -9.42 2.71 7.74
C ASP A 54 -7.92 3.04 7.64
N THR A 55 -7.25 3.25 8.77
CA THR A 55 -5.79 3.43 8.83
C THR A 55 -5.02 2.10 8.94
N ARG A 56 -5.69 0.99 8.61
CA ARG A 56 -5.17 -0.38 8.67
C ARG A 56 -5.73 -1.19 7.52
N VAL A 57 -4.86 -1.97 6.87
CA VAL A 57 -5.23 -2.92 5.81
C VAL A 57 -4.56 -4.26 6.06
N GLN A 58 -5.31 -5.35 5.89
CA GLN A 58 -4.77 -6.70 5.83
C GLN A 58 -4.24 -6.98 4.42
N LEU A 59 -2.99 -7.45 4.33
CA LEU A 59 -2.42 -7.89 3.06
C LEU A 59 -2.88 -9.30 2.74
N ASN A 60 -3.19 -9.55 1.47
CA ASN A 60 -3.39 -10.90 0.96
C ASN A 60 -2.06 -11.66 0.94
N ALA A 61 -2.11 -12.99 1.08
CA ALA A 61 -0.89 -13.82 1.04
C ALA A 61 -0.22 -13.83 -0.35
N ASP A 62 -0.96 -13.50 -1.42
CA ASP A 62 -0.52 -13.62 -2.81
C ASP A 62 0.02 -12.31 -3.43
N ILE A 63 0.59 -11.39 -2.63
CA ILE A 63 1.03 -10.05 -3.09
C ILE A 63 2.27 -10.05 -4.03
N GLY A 64 2.52 -11.12 -4.77
CA GLY A 64 3.69 -11.23 -5.67
C GLY A 64 4.92 -11.85 -5.01
N VAL A 65 4.71 -12.78 -4.07
CA VAL A 65 5.79 -13.54 -3.41
C VAL A 65 6.64 -14.27 -4.45
N GLY A 66 7.97 -14.14 -4.35
CA GLY A 66 8.93 -14.74 -5.30
C GLY A 66 9.08 -13.97 -6.61
N GLN A 67 8.38 -12.85 -6.79
CA GLN A 67 8.48 -11.97 -7.97
C GLN A 67 9.21 -10.67 -7.68
N ALA A 68 9.61 -10.40 -6.44
CA ALA A 68 10.36 -9.20 -6.10
C ALA A 68 11.85 -9.50 -5.97
N GLY A 69 12.71 -8.55 -6.37
CA GLY A 69 14.18 -8.63 -6.35
C GLY A 69 14.72 -8.66 -4.93
N ASN A 70 14.48 -9.76 -4.21
CA ASN A 70 14.65 -10.05 -2.78
C ASN A 70 13.37 -9.95 -1.92
N ASP A 71 12.18 -10.15 -2.50
CA ASP A 71 10.89 -10.11 -1.78
C ASP A 71 10.66 -8.82 -0.95
N ARG A 72 11.32 -7.74 -1.36
CA ARG A 72 11.20 -6.44 -0.72
C ARG A 72 10.08 -5.64 -1.36
N PHE A 73 9.19 -5.16 -0.52
CA PHE A 73 8.07 -4.31 -0.89
C PHE A 73 8.23 -2.93 -0.28
N TYR A 74 7.78 -1.94 -1.01
CA TYR A 74 7.64 -0.56 -0.57
C TYR A 74 6.17 -0.19 -0.60
N TRP A 75 5.75 0.60 0.38
CA TRP A 75 4.37 1.03 0.45
C TRP A 75 4.26 2.44 1.01
N TRP A 76 3.21 3.13 0.60
CA TRP A 76 2.87 4.47 1.08
C TRP A 76 1.37 4.70 0.93
N VAL A 77 0.88 5.74 1.58
CA VAL A 77 -0.54 6.08 1.58
C VAL A 77 -0.73 7.50 1.06
N THR A 78 -1.77 7.69 0.26
CA THR A 78 -2.20 9.01 -0.23
C THR A 78 -3.68 9.19 0.05
N ILE A 79 -4.11 10.36 0.53
CA ILE A 79 -5.53 10.67 0.64
C ILE A 79 -6.01 11.18 -0.72
N ARG A 80 -7.08 10.60 -1.26
CA ARG A 80 -7.67 10.94 -2.57
C ARG A 80 -9.14 11.32 -2.43
N LYS A 81 -9.65 12.04 -3.42
CA LYS A 81 -11.06 12.50 -3.48
C LYS A 81 -11.85 11.71 -4.51
N GLU A 82 -12.90 11.04 -4.08
CA GLU A 82 -13.78 10.27 -4.97
C GLU A 82 -14.32 11.07 -6.16
N ASN A 83 -14.42 10.42 -7.31
CA ASN A 83 -14.99 10.96 -8.55
C ASN A 83 -14.19 12.15 -9.13
N THR A 84 -12.89 12.15 -8.92
CA THR A 84 -11.99 13.18 -9.47
C THR A 84 -11.00 12.63 -10.49
N ALA A 85 -11.03 11.32 -10.75
CA ALA A 85 -10.21 10.68 -11.78
C ALA A 85 -10.32 11.42 -13.14
N PRO A 86 -9.18 11.80 -13.77
CA PRO A 86 -9.19 12.62 -14.99
C PRO A 86 -9.71 11.87 -16.23
N TYR A 87 -9.70 10.54 -16.21
CA TYR A 87 -10.23 9.69 -17.26
C TYR A 87 -10.59 8.29 -16.70
N PRO A 88 -11.45 7.52 -17.39
CA PRO A 88 -11.80 6.16 -16.96
C PRO A 88 -10.57 5.28 -16.78
N GLY A 89 -10.46 4.64 -15.62
CA GLY A 89 -9.31 3.79 -15.26
C GLY A 89 -8.13 4.53 -14.61
N ALA A 90 -8.15 5.87 -14.57
CA ALA A 90 -7.21 6.62 -13.73
C ALA A 90 -7.59 6.53 -12.26
N LEU A 91 -6.60 6.72 -11.38
CA LEU A 91 -6.86 6.95 -9.96
C LEU A 91 -7.47 8.34 -9.76
N ASP A 92 -8.31 8.47 -8.73
CA ASP A 92 -8.80 9.76 -8.26
C ASP A 92 -7.65 10.70 -7.89
N LEU A 93 -7.86 12.01 -7.96
CA LEU A 93 -6.82 12.99 -7.66
C LEU A 93 -6.47 13.01 -6.16
N PRO A 94 -5.18 13.16 -5.83
CA PRO A 94 -4.74 13.28 -4.45
C PRO A 94 -5.14 14.63 -3.86
N VAL A 95 -5.58 14.61 -2.61
CA VAL A 95 -5.82 15.82 -1.79
C VAL A 95 -4.77 16.00 -0.70
N SER A 96 -3.88 15.01 -0.52
CA SER A 96 -2.70 15.09 0.33
C SER A 96 -1.43 14.78 -0.46
N PRO A 97 -0.25 15.20 0.02
CA PRO A 97 1.00 14.53 -0.35
C PRO A 97 0.93 13.04 -0.01
N ARG A 98 1.74 12.21 -0.67
CA ARG A 98 1.97 10.83 -0.22
C ARG A 98 2.69 10.84 1.14
N SER A 99 2.42 9.84 1.97
CA SER A 99 3.21 9.57 3.16
C SER A 99 4.66 9.25 2.79
N GLU A 100 5.54 9.25 3.79
CA GLU A 100 6.84 8.58 3.66
C GLU A 100 6.63 7.13 3.26
N ALA A 101 7.50 6.65 2.37
CA ALA A 101 7.47 5.27 1.94
C ALA A 101 8.13 4.39 2.99
N LYS A 102 7.48 3.29 3.33
CA LYS A 102 7.95 2.26 4.25
C LYS A 102 8.22 0.97 3.53
N THR A 103 8.92 0.06 4.18
CA THR A 103 9.33 -1.21 3.58
C THR A 103 9.01 -2.42 4.43
N PHE A 104 8.75 -3.55 3.78
CA PHE A 104 8.76 -4.87 4.42
C PHE A 104 9.38 -5.89 3.48
N ILE A 105 9.77 -7.04 4.03
CA ILE A 105 10.32 -8.17 3.30
C ILE A 105 9.35 -9.33 3.48
N TRP A 106 8.98 -9.96 2.39
CA TRP A 106 8.24 -11.22 2.42
C TRP A 106 9.24 -12.37 2.41
N SER A 107 9.06 -13.36 3.27
CA SER A 107 9.83 -14.60 3.21
C SER A 107 8.83 -15.76 3.08
N PRO A 108 9.01 -16.65 2.09
CA PRO A 108 8.22 -17.88 2.02
C PRO A 108 8.37 -18.73 3.30
#